data_AF-A0A2V9PDG2-F1
#
_entry.id   AF-A0A2V9PDG2-F1
#
_cell.length_a   1.000
_cell.length_b   1.000
_cell.length_c   1.000
_cell.angle_alpha   90.00
_cell.angle_beta   90.00
_cell.angle_gamma   90.00
#
_symmetry.space_group_name_H-M   'P 1'
#
loop_
_entity.id
_entity.type
_entity.pdbx_description
1 polymer ?
#
loop_
_entity_poly.entity_id
_entity_poly.type
_entity_poly.pdbx_seq_one_letter_code
_entity_poly.pdbx_strand_id
1 'polypeptide(L)'
;VVCAALVGIILGTVFIAVALPFLRYFSASHDRVVQWTTNTGVVLVLFADSRFALTTLIKWSQHGSRFMTALLMLHFLAFVVALCIARARRELLASLDGFLGAKAARAMVVATLAAVIALEVTEFAFAHTGGGVKAAQISQRPKSNVLLISFDALSAEEMSMYGYKLPTTPNLDAFARNSTVFTNFYSVETFTTPSIATMLTGRYPSETRVFQLQGTVQGERTQTLPSLMHDAGYGTGAFLTNPFAHYLVSNPDNSFDILPEPAFQSGALQHLWDWTRPLHQNSGVGSRVAEYIDLESDWNGFRNLPGNLSMRFRPDASFEGARKVVDRLPDGFFLWVHVITPHHPYLPDPEDRGRFLSEAEGRKFAENSELQWVPHYNPDQQAQVDRRRLLYDEFLLSADRAFGTFIQDLEKNGKLSNTTVIVSADHGESFEGGIFRHESPYLTRPTIHIPLIIRTPGQQQARTVAFTADQTALAPTILDLAGQSKPGWMDGQSLAPWLSRESTDAGKGMAFAQFLEKNSIFKPLTHGTVGVIDGQYQFVLDLDTKKGTLRPLNESQIWNADRSAENPAKAQELLKAIYTRFPELRHEAK
;
A
#
# COMPACT_ATOMS: atom_id res chain seq x y z
N VAL A 1 -0.80 -2.52 45.82
CA VAL A 1 0.58 -3.04 45.94
C VAL A 1 0.61 -4.48 46.47
N VAL A 2 0.14 -4.77 47.70
CA VAL A 2 0.14 -6.14 48.26
C VAL A 2 -0.74 -7.13 47.48
N CYS A 3 -1.93 -6.71 47.02
CA CYS A 3 -2.76 -7.53 46.13
C CYS A 3 -2.11 -7.80 44.76
N ALA A 4 -1.36 -6.84 44.21
CA ALA A 4 -0.63 -7.01 42.96
C ALA A 4 0.57 -7.96 43.11
N ALA A 5 1.25 -7.91 44.27
CA ALA A 5 2.31 -8.85 44.61
C ALA A 5 1.76 -10.28 44.82
N LEU A 6 0.59 -10.43 45.46
CA LEU A 6 -0.08 -11.73 45.62
C LEU A 6 -0.55 -12.30 44.28
N VAL A 7 -1.11 -11.47 43.40
CA VAL A 7 -1.49 -11.88 42.03
C VAL A 7 -0.25 -12.27 41.22
N GLY A 8 0.85 -11.54 41.34
CA GLY A 8 2.13 -11.89 40.70
C GLY A 8 2.72 -13.21 41.20
N ILE A 9 2.63 -13.49 42.50
CA ILE A 9 3.06 -14.77 43.08
C ILE A 9 2.15 -15.92 42.62
N ILE A 10 0.83 -15.70 42.58
CA ILE A 10 -0.13 -16.71 42.09
C ILE A 10 0.10 -16.99 40.61
N LEU A 11 0.29 -15.97 39.77
CA LEU A 11 0.59 -16.12 38.34
C LEU A 11 1.95 -16.79 38.10
N GLY A 12 2.97 -16.45 38.87
CA GLY A 12 4.27 -17.11 38.83
C GLY A 12 4.19 -18.59 39.23
N THR A 13 3.36 -18.91 40.23
CA THR A 13 3.14 -20.29 40.69
C THR A 13 2.35 -21.10 39.67
N VAL A 14 1.33 -20.50 39.05
CA VAL A 14 0.56 -21.11 37.95
C VAL A 14 1.44 -21.32 36.72
N PHE A 15 2.30 -20.36 36.37
CA PHE A 15 3.26 -20.50 35.27
C PHE A 15 4.25 -21.63 35.51
N ILE A 16 4.80 -21.75 36.73
CA ILE A 16 5.69 -22.87 37.10
C ILE A 16 4.94 -24.20 37.06
N ALA A 17 3.70 -24.26 37.54
CA ALA A 17 2.89 -25.48 37.55
C ALA A 17 2.46 -25.93 36.15
N VAL A 18 2.26 -25.00 35.20
CA VAL A 18 1.91 -25.28 33.79
C VAL A 18 3.15 -25.54 32.93
N ALA A 19 4.29 -24.89 33.24
CA ALA A 19 5.54 -25.07 32.51
C ALA A 19 6.28 -26.36 32.92
N LEU A 20 6.17 -26.83 34.18
CA LEU A 20 6.83 -28.05 34.64
C LEU A 20 6.46 -29.32 33.84
N PRO A 21 5.18 -29.56 33.50
CA PRO A 21 4.78 -30.67 32.63
C PRO A 21 5.34 -30.54 31.20
N PHE A 22 5.39 -29.32 30.65
CA PHE A 22 5.99 -29.02 29.35
C PHE A 22 7.51 -29.28 29.35
N LEU A 23 8.20 -28.87 30.42
CA LEU A 23 9.63 -29.12 30.61
C LEU A 23 9.95 -30.60 30.81
N ARG A 24 9.04 -31.38 31.41
CA ARG A 24 9.17 -32.84 31.55
C ARG A 24 8.95 -33.59 30.23
N TYR A 25 8.10 -33.08 29.34
CA TYR A 25 7.87 -33.67 28.02
C TYR A 25 9.10 -33.57 27.08
N PHE A 26 9.99 -32.60 27.31
CA PHE A 26 11.18 -32.36 26.50
C PHE A 26 12.49 -32.93 27.07
N SER A 27 12.42 -33.86 28.04
CA SER A 27 13.61 -34.45 28.68
C SER A 27 14.52 -35.28 27.78
N ALA A 28 14.19 -35.43 26.48
CA ALA A 28 14.96 -36.25 25.54
C ALA A 28 16.10 -35.51 24.81
N SER A 29 16.26 -34.19 24.96
CA SER A 29 17.31 -33.45 24.21
C SER A 29 17.80 -32.16 24.88
N HIS A 30 18.14 -32.26 26.16
CA HIS A 30 18.61 -31.16 27.02
C HIS A 30 19.75 -30.33 26.39
N ASP A 31 20.73 -30.96 25.75
CA ASP A 31 21.96 -30.26 25.34
C ASP A 31 21.79 -29.43 24.06
N ARG A 32 20.90 -29.83 23.14
CA ARG A 32 20.66 -29.07 21.90
C ARG A 32 19.79 -27.85 22.14
N VAL A 33 18.83 -27.94 23.06
CA VAL A 33 17.94 -26.83 23.39
C VAL A 33 18.67 -25.77 24.21
N VAL A 34 19.49 -26.16 25.20
CA VAL A 34 20.31 -25.18 25.95
C VAL A 34 21.30 -24.49 25.02
N GLN A 35 21.95 -25.23 24.12
CA GLN A 35 22.89 -24.66 23.17
C GLN A 35 22.19 -23.74 22.14
N TRP A 36 21.02 -24.11 21.63
CA TRP A 36 20.24 -23.27 20.72
C TRP A 36 19.67 -22.01 21.40
N THR A 37 19.13 -22.14 22.62
CA THR A 37 18.53 -21.04 23.39
C THR A 37 19.60 -20.06 23.88
N THR A 38 20.78 -20.55 24.25
CA THR A 38 21.90 -19.70 24.66
C THR A 38 22.54 -19.01 23.45
N ASN A 39 22.75 -19.72 22.33
CA ASN A 39 23.34 -19.14 21.13
C ASN A 39 22.41 -18.14 20.43
N THR A 40 21.10 -18.40 20.42
CA THR A 40 20.10 -17.54 19.78
C THR A 40 19.70 -16.40 20.71
N GLY A 41 19.55 -16.67 22.01
CA GLY A 41 19.22 -15.67 23.01
C GLY A 41 20.31 -14.61 23.19
N VAL A 42 21.60 -15.00 23.22
CA VAL A 42 22.71 -14.04 23.30
C VAL A 42 22.81 -13.18 22.04
N VAL A 43 22.56 -13.76 20.86
CA VAL A 43 22.54 -12.99 19.60
C VAL A 43 21.37 -12.02 19.56
N LEU A 44 20.18 -12.44 20.00
CA LEU A 44 19.00 -11.57 20.06
C LEU A 44 19.15 -10.44 21.09
N VAL A 45 19.75 -10.71 22.25
CA VAL A 45 20.03 -9.69 23.29
C VAL A 45 21.08 -8.70 22.81
N LEU A 46 22.21 -9.16 22.25
CA LEU A 46 23.24 -8.28 21.71
C LEU A 46 22.74 -7.45 20.52
N PHE A 47 21.83 -8.02 19.71
CA PHE A 47 21.18 -7.31 18.61
C PHE A 47 20.17 -6.27 19.12
N ALA A 48 19.38 -6.60 20.14
CA ALA A 48 18.48 -5.67 20.79
C ALA A 48 19.22 -4.51 21.46
N ASP A 49 20.32 -4.79 22.17
CA ASP A 49 21.21 -3.76 22.76
C ASP A 49 21.85 -2.88 21.68
N SER A 50 22.36 -3.48 20.61
CA SER A 50 22.97 -2.75 19.49
C SER A 50 21.95 -1.85 18.79
N ARG A 51 20.71 -2.34 18.61
CA ARG A 51 19.61 -1.58 18.01
C ARG A 51 19.15 -0.46 18.95
N PHE A 52 18.98 -0.72 20.24
CA PHE A 52 18.61 0.29 21.23
C PHE A 52 19.67 1.40 21.32
N ALA A 53 20.96 1.03 21.37
CA ALA A 53 22.06 1.98 21.32
C ALA A 53 22.01 2.82 20.02
N LEU A 54 21.83 2.19 18.85
CA LEU A 54 21.75 2.88 17.57
C LEU A 54 20.55 3.84 17.49
N THR A 55 19.37 3.41 17.97
CA THR A 55 18.13 4.20 17.90
C THR A 55 18.15 5.38 18.89
N THR A 56 18.71 5.16 20.08
CA THR A 56 18.89 6.20 21.10
C THR A 56 19.97 7.20 20.68
N LEU A 57 21.04 6.73 20.02
CA LEU A 57 22.13 7.58 19.53
C LEU A 57 21.79 8.33 18.24
N ILE A 58 20.95 7.80 17.35
CA ILE A 58 20.43 8.55 16.18
C ILE A 58 19.55 9.72 16.64
N LYS A 59 18.76 9.52 17.70
CA LYS A 59 18.02 10.61 18.36
C LYS A 59 18.95 11.64 19.03
N TRP A 60 20.18 11.25 19.39
CA TRP A 60 21.15 12.10 20.10
C TRP A 60 22.22 12.74 19.19
N SER A 61 22.52 12.14 18.02
CA SER A 61 23.61 12.55 17.10
C SER A 61 23.31 13.81 16.30
N GLN A 62 22.19 14.49 16.56
CA GLN A 62 22.01 15.88 16.14
C GLN A 62 23.00 16.84 16.85
N HIS A 63 23.82 16.36 17.80
CA HIS A 63 24.91 17.10 18.44
C HIS A 63 26.24 16.30 18.39
N GLY A 64 27.05 16.49 17.34
CA GLY A 64 28.11 15.55 16.93
C GLY A 64 29.43 15.50 17.73
N SER A 65 30.29 14.52 17.41
CA SER A 65 31.76 14.63 17.36
C SER A 65 32.41 13.40 16.67
N ARG A 66 33.50 13.62 15.91
CA ARG A 66 34.29 12.59 15.20
C ARG A 66 34.89 11.50 16.11
N PHE A 67 34.93 11.72 17.42
CA PHE A 67 35.42 10.77 18.42
C PHE A 67 34.50 9.54 18.55
N MET A 68 33.17 9.74 18.47
CA MET A 68 32.22 8.62 18.53
C MET A 68 32.29 7.74 17.28
N THR A 69 32.53 8.31 16.10
CA THR A 69 32.70 7.55 14.85
C THR A 69 33.90 6.61 14.91
N ALA A 70 35.01 7.03 15.54
CA ALA A 70 36.19 6.19 15.74
C ALA A 70 35.92 5.04 16.74
N LEU A 71 35.19 5.32 17.83
CA LEU A 71 34.79 4.30 18.81
C LEU A 71 33.83 3.26 18.20
N LEU A 72 32.93 3.71 17.31
CA LEU A 72 31.99 2.89 16.53
C LEU A 72 32.72 1.99 15.53
N MET A 73 33.72 2.51 14.82
CA MET A 73 34.54 1.70 13.91
C MET A 73 35.33 0.63 14.68
N LEU A 74 35.82 0.94 15.88
CA LEU A 74 36.48 -0.04 16.74
C LEU A 74 35.52 -1.11 17.25
N HIS A 75 34.30 -0.74 17.65
CA HIS A 75 33.27 -1.71 18.09
C HIS A 75 32.79 -2.61 16.96
N PHE A 76 32.57 -2.05 15.77
CA PHE A 76 32.16 -2.83 14.59
C PHE A 76 33.31 -3.73 14.10
N LEU A 77 34.55 -3.26 14.13
CA LEU A 77 35.72 -4.09 13.83
C LEU A 77 35.88 -5.21 14.86
N ALA A 78 35.66 -4.94 16.15
CA ALA A 78 35.66 -5.98 17.19
C ALA A 78 34.53 -7.00 17.00
N PHE A 79 33.34 -6.56 16.57
CA PHE A 79 32.21 -7.42 16.20
C PHE A 79 32.52 -8.32 14.98
N VAL A 80 33.15 -7.77 13.94
CA VAL A 80 33.57 -8.52 12.75
C VAL A 80 34.70 -9.51 13.07
N VAL A 81 35.69 -9.11 13.88
CA VAL A 81 36.77 -9.99 14.36
C VAL A 81 36.20 -11.12 15.24
N ALA A 82 35.21 -10.83 16.09
CA ALA A 82 34.53 -11.84 16.92
C ALA A 82 33.71 -12.84 16.09
N LEU A 83 33.16 -12.43 14.95
CA LEU A 83 32.47 -13.30 13.99
C LEU A 83 33.43 -14.13 13.14
N CYS A 84 34.62 -13.61 12.81
CA CYS A 84 35.56 -14.26 11.89
C CYS A 84 36.43 -15.36 12.56
N ILE A 85 36.56 -15.39 13.88
CA ILE A 85 37.44 -16.37 14.56
C ILE A 85 36.61 -17.47 15.24
N ALA A 86 36.13 -18.43 14.46
CA ALA A 86 35.40 -19.62 14.94
C ALA A 86 36.23 -20.53 15.89
N ARG A 87 37.57 -20.39 15.91
CA ARG A 87 38.47 -21.16 16.78
C ARG A 87 38.68 -20.52 18.16
N ALA A 88 38.82 -19.19 18.24
CA ALA A 88 38.91 -18.45 19.51
C ALA A 88 37.58 -18.45 20.29
N ARG A 89 36.45 -18.60 19.58
CA ARG A 89 35.10 -18.66 20.19
C ARG A 89 34.91 -19.87 21.10
N ARG A 90 35.55 -21.01 20.81
CA ARG A 90 35.51 -22.20 21.68
C ARG A 90 36.43 -22.08 22.89
N GLU A 91 37.59 -21.46 22.73
CA GLU A 91 38.56 -21.28 23.83
C GLU A 91 38.14 -20.19 24.82
N LEU A 92 37.50 -19.11 24.34
CA LEU A 92 36.96 -18.05 25.20
C LEU A 92 35.80 -18.56 26.07
N LEU A 93 34.85 -19.31 25.47
CA LEU A 93 33.74 -19.93 26.21
C LEU A 93 34.23 -21.00 27.19
N ALA A 94 35.23 -21.81 26.81
CA ALA A 94 35.87 -22.75 27.73
C ALA A 94 36.64 -22.05 28.87
N SER A 95 37.23 -20.88 28.63
CA SER A 95 37.90 -20.08 29.68
C SER A 95 36.91 -19.39 30.63
N LEU A 96 35.73 -19.00 30.13
CA LEU A 96 34.69 -18.34 30.91
C LEU A 96 33.92 -19.35 31.78
N ASP A 97 33.68 -20.56 31.27
CA ASP A 97 33.11 -21.68 32.05
C ASP A 97 34.04 -22.10 33.20
N GLY A 98 35.36 -22.00 33.02
CA GLY A 98 36.35 -22.27 34.07
C GLY A 98 36.48 -21.16 35.12
N PHE A 99 36.11 -19.91 34.79
CA PHE A 99 36.44 -18.74 35.63
C PHE A 99 35.29 -18.27 36.55
N LEU A 100 34.01 -18.37 36.15
CA LEU A 100 32.92 -17.66 36.88
C LEU A 100 31.88 -18.53 37.60
N GLY A 101 31.80 -19.83 37.33
CA GLY A 101 30.87 -20.74 38.03
C GLY A 101 29.38 -20.44 37.80
N ALA A 102 28.56 -21.49 37.74
CA ALA A 102 27.15 -21.43 37.34
C ALA A 102 26.23 -20.51 38.19
N LYS A 103 26.67 -20.06 39.38
CA LYS A 103 25.91 -19.14 40.23
C LYS A 103 26.05 -17.67 39.82
N ALA A 104 27.22 -17.22 39.34
CA ALA A 104 27.43 -15.83 38.95
C ALA A 104 26.73 -15.51 37.62
N ALA A 105 26.75 -16.44 36.66
CA ALA A 105 26.03 -16.32 35.39
C ALA A 105 24.51 -16.19 35.59
N ARG A 106 23.93 -16.96 36.54
CA ARG A 106 22.50 -16.86 36.89
C ARG A 106 22.15 -15.53 37.57
N ALA A 107 23.02 -15.03 38.45
CA ALA A 107 22.82 -13.72 39.09
C ALA A 107 22.85 -12.58 38.07
N MET A 108 23.73 -12.67 37.06
CA MET A 108 23.84 -11.67 36.00
C MET A 108 22.64 -11.67 35.05
N VAL A 109 22.09 -12.85 34.73
CA VAL A 109 20.84 -12.98 33.96
C VAL A 109 19.65 -12.40 34.72
N VAL A 110 19.54 -12.67 36.03
CA VAL A 110 18.48 -12.12 36.88
C VAL A 110 18.60 -10.60 37.02
N ALA A 111 19.82 -10.07 37.19
CA ALA A 111 20.07 -8.62 37.24
C ALA A 111 19.72 -7.94 35.91
N THR A 112 20.02 -8.59 34.79
CA THR A 112 19.69 -8.08 33.45
C THR A 112 18.18 -8.07 33.22
N LEU A 113 17.47 -9.13 33.60
CA LEU A 113 16.01 -9.17 33.52
C LEU A 113 15.35 -8.11 34.42
N ALA A 114 15.87 -7.91 35.64
CA ALA A 114 15.35 -6.89 36.55
C ALA A 114 15.56 -5.47 36.00
N ALA A 115 16.70 -5.21 35.36
CA ALA A 115 16.97 -3.93 34.70
C ALA A 115 16.05 -3.69 33.50
N VAL A 116 15.81 -4.71 32.67
CA VAL A 116 14.89 -4.64 31.53
C VAL A 116 13.45 -4.33 32.01
N ILE A 117 12.97 -5.02 33.05
CA ILE A 117 11.63 -4.77 33.61
C ILE A 117 11.51 -3.35 34.18
N ALA A 118 12.55 -2.84 34.85
CA ALA A 118 12.56 -1.48 35.39
C ALA A 118 12.54 -0.41 34.27
N LEU A 119 13.22 -0.67 33.14
CA LEU A 119 13.20 0.20 31.97
C LEU A 119 11.83 0.22 31.28
N GLU A 120 11.18 -0.93 31.11
CA GLU A 120 9.83 -1.05 30.54
C GLU A 120 8.77 -0.30 31.38
N VAL A 121 8.86 -0.41 32.71
CA VAL A 121 7.98 0.33 33.63
C VAL A 121 8.19 1.84 33.53
N THR A 122 9.43 2.27 33.27
CA THR A 122 9.79 3.68 33.11
C THR A 122 9.26 4.22 31.78
N GLU A 123 9.36 3.45 30.70
CA GLU A 123 8.82 3.80 29.38
C GLU A 123 7.28 3.90 29.41
N PHE A 124 6.60 2.99 30.10
CA PHE A 124 5.16 3.04 30.33
C PHE A 124 4.73 4.30 31.10
N ALA A 125 5.52 4.74 32.10
CA ALA A 125 5.26 5.94 32.87
C ALA A 125 5.47 7.23 32.06
N PHE A 126 6.42 7.26 31.12
CA PHE A 126 6.64 8.39 30.22
C PHE A 126 5.62 8.45 29.07
N ALA A 127 5.17 7.30 28.55
CA ALA A 127 4.11 7.24 27.54
C ALA A 127 2.76 7.80 28.05
N HIS A 128 2.52 7.78 29.36
CA HIS A 128 1.27 8.25 30.00
C HIS A 128 1.40 9.58 30.74
N THR A 129 2.55 10.25 30.65
CA THR A 129 2.74 11.64 31.09
C THR A 129 2.89 12.55 29.88
N GLY A 130 1.93 12.46 28.96
CA GLY A 130 1.84 13.33 27.79
C GLY A 130 1.51 14.76 28.21
N GLY A 131 2.51 15.65 28.13
CA GLY A 131 2.26 17.08 28.04
C GLY A 131 1.37 17.36 26.84
N GLY A 132 0.20 17.96 27.08
CA GLY A 132 -0.74 18.31 26.03
C GLY A 132 -0.06 19.22 25.00
N VAL A 133 0.00 18.75 23.76
CA VAL A 133 0.27 19.60 22.60
C VAL A 133 -0.89 20.60 22.54
N LYS A 134 -0.59 21.89 22.71
CA LYS A 134 -1.57 22.95 22.47
C LYS A 134 -1.98 22.87 21.01
N ALA A 135 -3.25 22.54 20.75
CA ALA A 135 -3.87 22.69 19.45
C ALA A 135 -3.62 24.12 18.96
N ALA A 136 -2.95 24.26 17.81
CA ALA A 136 -2.91 25.53 17.13
C ALA A 136 -4.36 25.95 16.84
N GLN A 137 -4.73 27.18 17.21
CA GLN A 137 -6.01 27.74 16.81
C GLN A 137 -5.97 27.92 15.29
N ILE A 138 -6.51 26.94 14.57
CA ILE A 138 -6.70 27.02 13.12
C ILE A 138 -7.72 28.14 12.86
N SER A 139 -7.26 29.18 12.18
CA SER A 139 -8.09 30.24 11.61
C SER A 139 -9.20 29.62 10.76
N GLN A 140 -10.45 30.01 11.00
CA GLN A 140 -11.70 29.57 10.33
C GLN A 140 -11.58 28.41 9.32
N ARG A 141 -12.10 27.23 9.70
CA ARG A 141 -12.14 26.04 8.84
C ARG A 141 -12.74 26.35 7.46
N PRO A 142 -12.21 25.74 6.38
CA PRO A 142 -12.84 25.76 5.08
C PRO A 142 -14.31 25.34 5.18
N LYS A 143 -15.19 25.94 4.39
CA LYS A 143 -16.62 25.59 4.43
C LYS A 143 -16.94 24.35 3.61
N SER A 144 -16.26 24.14 2.49
CA SER A 144 -16.47 23.00 1.58
C SER A 144 -15.72 21.76 2.04
N ASN A 145 -16.30 20.59 1.80
CA ASN A 145 -15.64 19.31 2.06
C ASN A 145 -15.06 18.74 0.76
N VAL A 146 -14.07 17.86 0.90
CA VAL A 146 -13.51 17.05 -0.18
C VAL A 146 -13.59 15.58 0.22
N LEU A 147 -14.20 14.77 -0.64
CA LEU A 147 -14.34 13.33 -0.48
C LEU A 147 -13.68 12.63 -1.68
N LEU A 148 -12.57 11.94 -1.42
CA LEU A 148 -11.91 11.06 -2.37
C LEU A 148 -12.36 9.62 -2.11
N ILE A 149 -12.98 8.98 -3.08
CA ILE A 149 -13.35 7.56 -3.07
C ILE A 149 -12.52 6.87 -4.14
N SER A 150 -11.65 5.95 -3.75
CA SER A 150 -10.91 5.10 -4.67
C SER A 150 -11.27 3.64 -4.51
N PHE A 151 -11.39 2.92 -5.61
CA PHE A 151 -11.57 1.46 -5.62
C PHE A 151 -10.26 0.77 -5.96
N ASP A 152 -10.08 -0.43 -5.44
CA ASP A 152 -8.95 -1.31 -5.73
C ASP A 152 -9.25 -2.15 -6.97
N ALA A 153 -8.34 -2.13 -7.95
CA ALA A 153 -8.44 -2.87 -9.21
C ALA A 153 -9.74 -2.58 -10.00
N LEU A 154 -10.22 -1.33 -9.97
CA LEU A 154 -11.37 -0.88 -10.77
C LEU A 154 -10.92 -0.38 -12.14
N SER A 155 -11.15 -1.19 -13.18
CA SER A 155 -10.89 -0.82 -14.56
C SER A 155 -12.04 -0.01 -15.15
N ALA A 156 -11.71 1.08 -15.86
CA ALA A 156 -12.70 1.83 -16.63
C ALA A 156 -13.26 1.02 -17.81
N GLU A 157 -12.51 0.04 -18.32
CA GLU A 157 -12.95 -0.81 -19.44
C GLU A 157 -14.12 -1.74 -19.06
N GLU A 158 -14.42 -1.86 -17.77
CA GLU A 158 -15.45 -2.73 -17.19
C GLU A 158 -16.66 -1.92 -16.68
N MET A 159 -16.74 -0.62 -17.00
CA MET A 159 -17.80 0.29 -16.54
C MET A 159 -18.75 0.69 -17.68
N SER A 160 -20.06 0.65 -17.44
CA SER A 160 -21.07 0.93 -18.48
C SER A 160 -20.99 2.35 -19.02
N MET A 161 -20.75 3.37 -18.19
CA MET A 161 -20.56 4.75 -18.66
C MET A 161 -19.32 4.96 -19.54
N TYR A 162 -18.33 4.06 -19.48
CA TYR A 162 -17.15 4.07 -20.35
C TYR A 162 -17.34 3.22 -21.61
N GLY A 163 -18.51 2.63 -21.81
CA GLY A 163 -18.87 1.86 -22.99
C GLY A 163 -18.83 0.35 -22.80
N TYR A 164 -18.63 -0.16 -21.58
CA TYR A 164 -18.72 -1.59 -21.31
C TYR A 164 -20.12 -2.13 -21.60
N LYS A 165 -20.19 -3.34 -22.15
CA LYS A 165 -21.43 -3.92 -22.69
C LYS A 165 -22.45 -4.32 -21.64
N LEU A 166 -22.02 -4.57 -20.40
CA LEU A 166 -22.88 -4.95 -19.29
C LEU A 166 -23.13 -3.75 -18.36
N PRO A 167 -24.31 -3.65 -17.73
CA PRO A 167 -24.64 -2.57 -16.80
C PRO A 167 -24.01 -2.83 -15.43
N THR A 168 -22.69 -2.77 -15.33
CA THR A 168 -21.91 -3.10 -14.11
C THR A 168 -21.91 -1.98 -13.07
N THR A 169 -22.21 -0.74 -13.47
CA THR A 169 -22.07 0.44 -12.59
C THR A 169 -23.27 1.41 -12.63
N PRO A 170 -24.52 0.96 -12.45
CA PRO A 170 -25.70 1.80 -12.61
C PRO A 170 -25.79 3.01 -11.65
N ASN A 171 -25.26 2.93 -10.43
CA ASN A 171 -25.27 4.04 -9.47
C ASN A 171 -24.19 5.07 -9.78
N LEU A 172 -23.00 4.64 -10.20
CA LEU A 172 -21.96 5.52 -10.73
C LEU A 172 -22.40 6.18 -12.04
N ASP A 173 -23.11 5.46 -12.91
CA ASP A 173 -23.72 6.03 -14.12
C ASP A 173 -24.74 7.13 -13.76
N ALA A 174 -25.56 6.90 -12.72
CA ALA A 174 -26.49 7.90 -12.21
C ALA A 174 -25.77 9.11 -11.61
N PHE A 175 -24.70 8.87 -10.83
CA PHE A 175 -23.84 9.91 -10.27
C PHE A 175 -23.15 10.74 -11.35
N ALA A 176 -22.71 10.11 -12.45
CA ALA A 176 -22.05 10.74 -13.58
C ALA A 176 -22.92 11.80 -14.28
N ARG A 177 -24.26 11.66 -14.25
CA ARG A 177 -25.21 12.62 -14.85
C ARG A 177 -25.11 14.03 -14.26
N ASN A 178 -24.57 14.15 -13.05
CA ASN A 178 -24.34 15.43 -12.37
C ASN A 178 -22.86 15.67 -12.07
N SER A 179 -21.97 15.07 -12.86
CA SER A 179 -20.52 15.08 -12.63
C SER A 179 -19.74 15.33 -13.91
N THR A 180 -18.46 15.63 -13.76
CA THR A 180 -17.49 15.66 -14.86
C THR A 180 -16.78 14.31 -14.93
N VAL A 181 -16.90 13.61 -16.06
CA VAL A 181 -16.26 12.31 -16.32
C VAL A 181 -15.04 12.51 -17.22
N PHE A 182 -13.88 12.03 -16.77
CA PHE A 182 -12.66 12.02 -17.57
C PHE A 182 -12.51 10.68 -18.27
N THR A 183 -12.42 10.68 -19.60
CA THR A 183 -12.41 9.46 -20.42
C THR A 183 -11.01 8.96 -20.76
N ASN A 184 -9.98 9.72 -20.41
CA ASN A 184 -8.56 9.41 -20.68
C ASN A 184 -7.75 9.62 -19.40
N PHE A 185 -8.06 8.85 -18.36
CA PHE A 185 -7.37 8.92 -17.07
C PHE A 185 -6.70 7.58 -16.73
N TYR A 186 -5.42 7.63 -16.35
CA TYR A 186 -4.60 6.43 -16.24
C TYR A 186 -3.91 6.32 -14.88
N SER A 187 -3.85 5.10 -14.34
CA SER A 187 -2.99 4.77 -13.23
C SER A 187 -1.52 4.88 -13.64
N VAL A 188 -0.68 5.23 -12.67
CA VAL A 188 0.78 5.25 -12.84
C VAL A 188 1.43 3.87 -12.63
N GLU A 189 0.68 2.89 -12.15
CA GLU A 189 1.15 1.52 -11.84
C GLU A 189 -0.01 0.52 -11.97
N THR A 190 0.27 -0.77 -12.02
CA THR A 190 -0.72 -1.86 -12.00
C THR A 190 -0.96 -2.45 -10.60
N PHE A 191 -0.33 -1.93 -9.55
CA PHE A 191 -0.40 -2.39 -8.16
C PHE A 191 -0.81 -1.28 -7.19
N THR A 192 -1.47 -1.69 -6.10
CA THR A 192 -2.02 -0.80 -5.07
C THR A 192 -0.96 0.09 -4.43
N THR A 193 0.09 -0.48 -3.81
CA THR A 193 1.05 0.28 -2.99
C THR A 193 1.71 1.45 -3.71
N PRO A 194 2.32 1.26 -4.91
CA PRO A 194 2.88 2.39 -5.66
C PRO A 194 1.82 3.42 -6.07
N SER A 195 0.64 2.97 -6.51
CA SER A 195 -0.46 3.86 -6.92
C SER A 195 -0.96 4.72 -5.76
N ILE A 196 -1.15 4.13 -4.57
CA ILE A 196 -1.51 4.83 -3.33
C ILE A 196 -0.39 5.80 -2.92
N ALA A 197 0.89 5.44 -3.07
CA ALA A 197 2.01 6.34 -2.82
C ALA A 197 1.97 7.57 -3.74
N THR A 198 1.61 7.38 -5.01
CA THR A 198 1.40 8.48 -5.96
C THR A 198 0.20 9.33 -5.60
N MET A 199 -0.93 8.74 -5.21
CA MET A 199 -2.10 9.50 -4.73
C MET A 199 -1.78 10.32 -3.47
N LEU A 200 -0.96 9.78 -2.57
CA LEU A 200 -0.48 10.46 -1.37
C LEU A 200 0.43 11.64 -1.69
N THR A 201 1.31 11.53 -2.68
CA THR A 201 2.45 12.47 -2.84
C THR A 201 2.38 13.33 -4.10
N GLY A 202 1.58 12.95 -5.10
CA GLY A 202 1.57 13.55 -6.43
C GLY A 202 2.83 13.26 -7.26
N ARG A 203 3.58 12.20 -6.94
CA ARG A 203 4.88 11.83 -7.53
C ARG A 203 4.85 10.42 -8.12
N TYR A 204 5.64 10.16 -9.15
CA TYR A 204 5.72 8.84 -9.79
C TYR A 204 6.47 7.81 -8.93
N PRO A 205 6.26 6.49 -9.14
CA PRO A 205 6.99 5.43 -8.44
C PRO A 205 8.51 5.54 -8.54
N SER A 206 9.06 6.00 -9.66
CA SER A 206 10.51 6.24 -9.85
C SER A 206 11.07 7.31 -8.92
N GLU A 207 10.23 8.26 -8.50
CA GLU A 207 10.58 9.36 -7.62
C GLU A 207 10.37 9.03 -6.14
N THR A 208 9.22 8.41 -5.81
CA THR A 208 8.89 8.00 -4.44
C THR A 208 9.74 6.81 -3.99
N ARG A 209 10.28 6.03 -4.94
CA ARG A 209 10.95 4.75 -4.70
C ARG A 209 10.06 3.72 -4.00
N VAL A 210 8.75 3.89 -4.09
CA VAL A 210 7.76 2.93 -3.63
C VAL A 210 7.27 2.16 -4.85
N PHE A 211 7.80 0.96 -5.04
CA PHE A 211 7.41 0.05 -6.13
C PHE A 211 7.27 -1.41 -5.67
N GLN A 212 7.47 -1.67 -4.37
CA GLN A 212 7.27 -2.99 -3.75
C GLN A 212 5.98 -2.94 -2.94
N LEU A 213 5.28 -4.08 -2.81
CA LEU A 213 4.01 -4.22 -2.07
C LEU A 213 4.02 -3.60 -0.67
N GLN A 214 5.17 -3.62 -0.01
CA GLN A 214 5.35 -3.12 1.34
C GLN A 214 6.30 -1.91 1.45
N GLY A 215 6.51 -1.20 0.34
CA GLY A 215 7.31 0.01 0.33
C GLY A 215 6.67 1.11 1.18
N THR A 216 7.50 2.03 1.67
CA THR A 216 7.05 3.20 2.44
C THR A 216 7.54 4.47 1.78
N VAL A 217 6.73 5.53 1.82
CA VAL A 217 7.17 6.85 1.36
C VAL A 217 8.27 7.34 2.31
N GLN A 218 9.48 7.56 1.76
CA GLN A 218 10.59 8.16 2.50
C GLN A 218 10.58 9.69 2.29
N GLY A 219 10.61 10.48 3.37
CA GLY A 219 10.63 11.94 3.27
C GLY A 219 10.17 12.64 4.55
N GLU A 220 10.17 13.98 4.53
CA GLU A 220 9.65 14.80 5.63
C GLU A 220 8.11 14.86 5.61
N ARG A 221 7.51 15.02 6.80
CA ARG A 221 6.05 15.12 7.05
C ARG A 221 5.27 16.04 6.10
N THR A 222 5.91 17.07 5.53
CA THR A 222 5.29 18.15 4.76
C THR A 222 4.99 17.82 3.28
N GLN A 223 5.13 16.57 2.85
CA GLN A 223 5.10 16.22 1.42
C GLN A 223 3.91 15.36 0.98
N THR A 224 2.88 15.19 1.82
CA THR A 224 1.71 14.36 1.50
C THR A 224 0.43 15.17 1.44
N LEU A 225 -0.48 14.76 0.56
CA LEU A 225 -1.79 15.40 0.35
C LEU A 225 -2.57 15.57 1.67
N PRO A 226 -2.71 14.54 2.54
CA PRO A 226 -3.48 14.74 3.76
C PRO A 226 -2.78 15.70 4.73
N SER A 227 -1.45 15.74 4.80
CA SER A 227 -0.75 16.75 5.60
C SER A 227 -0.97 18.17 5.06
N LEU A 228 -0.94 18.35 3.73
CA LEU A 228 -1.22 19.65 3.10
C LEU A 228 -2.67 20.09 3.35
N MET A 229 -3.63 19.16 3.31
CA MET A 229 -5.04 19.45 3.63
C MET A 229 -5.23 19.80 5.11
N HIS A 230 -4.55 19.07 6.02
CA HIS A 230 -4.56 19.35 7.45
C HIS A 230 -4.00 20.75 7.75
N ASP A 231 -2.86 21.10 7.14
CA ASP A 231 -2.22 22.41 7.29
C ASP A 231 -3.09 23.55 6.69
N ALA A 232 -3.90 23.24 5.66
CA ALA A 232 -4.91 24.14 5.11
C ALA A 232 -6.19 24.28 6.00
N GLY A 233 -6.22 23.61 7.14
CA GLY A 233 -7.28 23.70 8.14
C GLY A 233 -8.45 22.74 7.93
N TYR A 234 -8.33 21.76 7.03
CA TYR A 234 -9.32 20.70 6.89
C TYR A 234 -9.23 19.69 8.04
N GLY A 235 -10.36 19.16 8.49
CA GLY A 235 -10.37 17.94 9.29
C GLY A 235 -10.01 16.75 8.40
N THR A 236 -8.97 15.99 8.72
CA THR A 236 -8.47 14.93 7.83
C THR A 236 -8.87 13.55 8.34
N GLY A 237 -9.49 12.75 7.47
CA GLY A 237 -9.84 11.38 7.79
C GLY A 237 -9.61 10.42 6.64
N ALA A 238 -9.54 9.14 6.97
CA ALA A 238 -9.37 8.08 6.00
C ALA A 238 -10.01 6.77 6.46
N PHE A 239 -10.50 5.97 5.52
CA PHE A 239 -10.94 4.60 5.75
C PHE A 239 -10.55 3.71 4.56
N LEU A 240 -9.56 2.82 4.74
CA LEU A 240 -9.00 2.02 3.66
C LEU A 240 -9.08 0.54 4.00
N THR A 241 -9.77 -0.26 3.20
CA THR A 241 -9.95 -1.70 3.47
C THR A 241 -8.91 -2.62 2.83
N ASN A 242 -8.05 -2.08 1.95
CA ASN A 242 -6.84 -2.78 1.53
C ASN A 242 -5.73 -2.60 2.59
N PRO A 243 -5.12 -3.67 3.13
CA PRO A 243 -4.11 -3.55 4.17
C PRO A 243 -2.82 -2.91 3.67
N PHE A 244 -2.37 -3.18 2.45
CA PHE A 244 -1.16 -2.54 1.89
C PHE A 244 -1.35 -1.03 1.78
N ALA A 245 -2.51 -0.61 1.27
CA ALA A 245 -2.89 0.80 1.25
C ALA A 245 -2.97 1.37 2.67
N HIS A 246 -3.67 0.69 3.59
CA HIS A 246 -3.82 1.11 4.98
C HIS A 246 -2.46 1.29 5.68
N TYR A 247 -1.56 0.32 5.55
CA TYR A 247 -0.23 0.39 6.16
C TYR A 247 0.57 1.58 5.65
N LEU A 248 0.54 1.82 4.34
CA LEU A 248 1.21 2.97 3.73
C LEU A 248 0.66 4.30 4.25
N VAL A 249 -0.67 4.45 4.32
CA VAL A 249 -1.31 5.68 4.80
C VAL A 249 -1.25 5.86 6.32
N SER A 250 -1.06 4.78 7.08
CA SER A 250 -0.98 4.80 8.56
C SER A 250 0.31 5.41 9.10
N ASN A 251 1.27 5.75 8.22
CA ASN A 251 2.45 6.50 8.61
C ASN A 251 2.01 7.82 9.31
N PRO A 252 2.46 8.08 10.56
CA PRO A 252 2.11 9.30 11.29
C PRO A 252 2.41 10.61 10.53
N ASP A 253 3.36 10.58 9.61
CA ASP A 253 3.72 11.72 8.77
C ASP A 253 2.62 12.14 7.77
N ASN A 254 1.60 11.29 7.54
CA ASN A 254 0.48 11.65 6.67
C ASN A 254 -0.54 12.59 7.33
N SER A 255 -0.49 12.80 8.65
CA SER A 255 -1.35 13.75 9.38
C SER A 255 -2.86 13.55 9.21
N PHE A 256 -3.36 12.30 9.34
CA PHE A 256 -4.80 12.03 9.49
C PHE A 256 -5.26 12.25 10.94
N ASP A 257 -6.32 13.03 11.15
CA ASP A 257 -6.97 13.16 12.47
C ASP A 257 -7.72 11.88 12.86
N ILE A 258 -8.34 11.21 11.87
CA ILE A 258 -9.14 9.99 12.07
C ILE A 258 -8.80 8.94 11.01
N LEU A 259 -8.06 7.92 11.42
CA LEU A 259 -7.75 6.73 10.61
C LEU A 259 -7.97 5.47 11.46
N PRO A 260 -9.19 4.92 11.52
CA PRO A 260 -9.43 3.69 12.27
C PRO A 260 -8.73 2.51 11.57
N GLU A 261 -8.24 1.57 12.37
CA GLU A 261 -7.81 0.27 11.84
C GLU A 261 -9.04 -0.47 11.28
N PRO A 262 -9.02 -0.90 10.02
CA PRO A 262 -10.01 -1.82 9.49
C PRO A 262 -9.95 -3.10 10.31
N ALA A 263 -11.09 -3.80 10.46
CA ALA A 263 -11.14 -5.09 11.15
C ALA A 263 -10.47 -6.20 10.32
N PHE A 264 -9.16 -6.09 10.08
CA PHE A 264 -8.35 -7.19 9.60
C PHE A 264 -8.30 -8.22 10.73
N GLN A 265 -8.88 -9.41 10.54
CA GLN A 265 -8.68 -10.49 11.51
C GLN A 265 -7.22 -10.95 11.48
N SER A 266 -6.38 -10.29 12.28
CA SER A 266 -5.00 -10.69 12.55
C SER A 266 -4.99 -11.63 13.75
N GLY A 267 -4.77 -12.93 13.50
CA GLY A 267 -4.35 -13.84 14.58
C GLY A 267 -3.00 -13.40 15.14
N ALA A 268 -2.62 -13.89 16.33
CA ALA A 268 -1.36 -13.53 17.01
C ALA A 268 -0.09 -13.67 16.13
N LEU A 269 -0.12 -14.55 15.13
CA LEU A 269 0.96 -14.75 14.16
C LEU A 269 1.08 -13.60 13.13
N GLN A 270 -0.02 -12.95 12.74
CA GLN A 270 0.02 -11.77 11.87
C GLN A 270 0.63 -10.58 12.61
N HIS A 271 0.29 -10.41 13.90
CA HIS A 271 0.93 -9.40 14.74
C HIS A 271 2.45 -9.64 14.88
N LEU A 272 2.89 -10.90 14.92
CA LEU A 272 4.31 -11.25 14.93
C LEU A 272 4.99 -10.91 13.59
N TRP A 273 4.34 -11.21 12.46
CA TRP A 273 4.83 -10.84 11.12
C TRP A 273 4.97 -9.32 10.97
N ASP A 274 3.92 -8.60 11.36
CA ASP A 274 3.88 -7.13 11.40
C ASP A 274 4.94 -6.53 12.34
N TRP A 275 5.32 -7.22 13.40
CA TRP A 275 6.39 -6.83 14.31
C TRP A 275 7.80 -7.04 13.72
N THR A 276 7.99 -8.08 12.90
CA THR A 276 9.26 -8.35 12.20
C THR A 276 9.49 -7.49 10.94
N ARG A 277 8.48 -6.69 10.59
CA ARG A 277 8.41 -5.83 9.41
C ARG A 277 9.68 -5.03 9.04
N PRO A 278 10.37 -4.36 9.98
CA PRO A 278 11.57 -3.60 9.66
C PRO A 278 12.74 -4.46 9.14
N LEU A 279 12.74 -5.76 9.44
CA LEU A 279 13.83 -6.69 9.08
C LEU A 279 13.80 -7.07 7.60
N HIS A 280 12.61 -7.11 6.99
CA HIS A 280 12.45 -7.47 5.58
C HIS A 280 12.20 -6.28 4.64
N GLN A 281 11.67 -5.15 5.13
CA GLN A 281 11.32 -4.00 4.28
C GLN A 281 12.50 -3.08 3.90
N ASN A 282 13.47 -2.87 4.81
CA ASN A 282 14.53 -1.85 4.63
C ASN A 282 15.93 -2.42 4.34
N SER A 283 16.08 -3.73 4.29
CA SER A 283 17.39 -4.39 4.25
C SER A 283 17.84 -4.81 2.85
N GLY A 284 16.96 -4.76 1.84
CA GLY A 284 17.18 -5.38 0.52
C GLY A 284 17.31 -6.92 0.55
N VAL A 285 17.39 -7.53 1.74
CA VAL A 285 17.42 -8.97 1.96
C VAL A 285 16.01 -9.52 2.05
N GLY A 286 15.08 -8.80 2.67
CA GLY A 286 13.69 -9.26 2.75
C GLY A 286 12.93 -9.24 1.43
N SER A 287 13.23 -8.29 0.54
CA SER A 287 12.73 -8.32 -0.84
C SER A 287 13.22 -9.56 -1.60
N ARG A 288 14.48 -9.97 -1.37
CA ARG A 288 15.06 -11.19 -1.97
C ARG A 288 14.56 -12.49 -1.32
N VAL A 289 14.25 -12.47 -0.03
CA VAL A 289 13.70 -13.63 0.68
C VAL A 289 12.22 -13.84 0.30
N ALA A 290 11.44 -12.77 0.12
CA ALA A 290 10.10 -12.84 -0.48
C ALA A 290 10.11 -13.22 -1.98
N GLU A 291 11.20 -12.90 -2.70
CA GLU A 291 11.42 -13.27 -4.11
C GLU A 291 11.78 -14.75 -4.29
N TYR A 292 12.45 -15.38 -3.32
CA TYR A 292 12.88 -16.79 -3.37
C TYR A 292 11.96 -17.76 -2.65
N ILE A 293 11.26 -17.27 -1.64
CA ILE A 293 10.26 -17.99 -0.88
C ILE A 293 9.05 -17.11 -0.99
N ASP A 294 8.01 -17.58 -1.67
CA ASP A 294 6.70 -16.93 -1.68
C ASP A 294 6.11 -17.06 -0.28
N LEU A 295 6.74 -16.39 0.68
CA LEU A 295 6.45 -16.49 2.10
C LEU A 295 5.02 -16.10 2.36
N GLU A 296 4.41 -15.27 1.53
CA GLU A 296 3.01 -14.90 1.62
C GLU A 296 2.09 -16.02 1.11
N SER A 297 2.39 -16.70 -0.01
CA SER A 297 1.67 -17.90 -0.44
C SER A 297 1.89 -19.11 0.47
N ASP A 298 3.12 -19.33 0.94
CA ASP A 298 3.45 -20.34 1.94
C ASP A 298 2.76 -20.01 3.27
N TRP A 299 2.73 -18.74 3.68
CA TRP A 299 2.01 -18.26 4.87
C TRP A 299 0.50 -18.40 4.73
N ASN A 300 -0.07 -18.07 3.57
CA ASN A 300 -1.47 -18.25 3.25
C ASN A 300 -1.84 -19.74 3.17
N GLY A 301 -0.94 -20.60 2.68
CA GLY A 301 -1.05 -22.05 2.70
C GLY A 301 -1.00 -22.62 4.13
N PHE A 302 -0.13 -22.07 5.00
CA PHE A 302 -0.12 -22.36 6.44
C PHE A 302 -1.37 -21.85 7.16
N ARG A 303 -2.03 -20.82 6.60
CA ARG A 303 -3.21 -20.14 7.14
C ARG A 303 -4.51 -20.62 6.50
N ASN A 304 -4.59 -21.90 6.11
CA ASN A 304 -5.84 -22.65 5.91
C ASN A 304 -6.68 -22.77 7.20
N LEU A 305 -6.86 -21.64 7.90
CA LEU A 305 -7.88 -21.40 8.89
C LEU A 305 -8.97 -20.59 8.17
N PRO A 306 -10.25 -21.01 8.26
CA PRO A 306 -11.37 -20.34 7.62
C PRO A 306 -11.63 -19.00 8.31
N GLY A 307 -10.78 -18.01 8.04
CA GLY A 307 -11.10 -16.61 8.27
C GLY A 307 -12.17 -16.21 7.26
N ASN A 308 -13.21 -15.52 7.70
CA ASN A 308 -14.29 -15.09 6.84
C ASN A 308 -13.80 -13.97 5.91
N LEU A 309 -13.04 -14.34 4.84
CA LEU A 309 -12.53 -13.41 3.83
C LEU A 309 -13.65 -12.52 3.29
N SER A 310 -14.90 -13.02 3.24
CA SER A 310 -16.07 -12.24 2.82
C SER A 310 -16.26 -10.93 3.61
N MET A 311 -15.88 -10.84 4.89
CA MET A 311 -16.00 -9.57 5.64
C MET A 311 -14.96 -8.53 5.23
N ARG A 312 -13.78 -8.96 4.78
CA ARG A 312 -12.69 -8.05 4.36
C ARG A 312 -13.01 -7.37 3.03
N PHE A 313 -13.77 -8.06 2.18
CA PHE A 313 -14.08 -7.67 0.81
C PHE A 313 -15.53 -7.16 0.64
N ARG A 314 -16.23 -6.91 1.74
CA ARG A 314 -17.63 -6.45 1.72
C ARG A 314 -17.68 -4.93 1.48
N PRO A 315 -18.16 -4.46 0.33
CA PRO A 315 -18.14 -3.04 0.01
C PRO A 315 -19.06 -2.21 0.93
N ASP A 316 -20.16 -2.79 1.40
CA ASP A 316 -21.07 -2.17 2.36
C ASP A 316 -20.39 -1.88 3.71
N ALA A 317 -19.60 -2.82 4.22
CA ALA A 317 -18.80 -2.65 5.43
C ALA A 317 -17.74 -1.55 5.26
N SER A 318 -17.12 -1.43 4.08
CA SER A 318 -16.18 -0.34 3.77
C SER A 318 -16.84 1.03 3.90
N PHE A 319 -18.03 1.21 3.31
CA PHE A 319 -18.76 2.47 3.39
C PHE A 319 -19.41 2.72 4.76
N GLU A 320 -19.80 1.68 5.51
CA GLU A 320 -20.24 1.83 6.90
C GLU A 320 -19.11 2.36 7.79
N GLY A 321 -17.89 1.84 7.60
CA GLY A 321 -16.69 2.34 8.26
C GLY A 321 -16.40 3.80 7.90
N ALA A 322 -16.47 4.15 6.62
CA ALA A 322 -16.32 5.52 6.14
C ALA A 322 -17.37 6.47 6.75
N ARG A 323 -18.63 6.04 6.86
CA ARG A 323 -19.71 6.81 7.50
C ARG A 323 -19.38 7.14 8.95
N LYS A 324 -18.85 6.18 9.72
CA LYS A 324 -18.38 6.42 11.11
C LYS A 324 -17.23 7.42 11.17
N VAL A 325 -16.42 7.55 10.12
CA VAL A 325 -15.38 8.60 10.04
C VAL A 325 -16.02 9.95 9.72
N VAL A 326 -16.91 10.03 8.72
CA VAL A 326 -17.66 11.26 8.38
C VAL A 326 -18.40 11.84 9.60
N ASP A 327 -19.07 11.00 10.38
CA ASP A 327 -19.85 11.42 11.55
C ASP A 327 -19.00 12.07 12.66
N ARG A 328 -17.70 11.81 12.66
CA ARG A 328 -16.73 12.37 13.63
C ARG A 328 -15.94 13.55 13.07
N LEU A 329 -15.96 13.75 11.75
CA LEU A 329 -15.28 14.87 11.11
C LEU A 329 -16.14 16.13 11.17
N PRO A 330 -15.53 17.31 11.40
CA PRO A 330 -16.23 18.58 11.28
C PRO A 330 -16.54 18.90 9.82
N ASP A 331 -17.41 19.89 9.57
CA ASP A 331 -17.48 20.51 8.24
C ASP A 331 -16.14 21.17 7.89
N GLY A 332 -15.81 21.20 6.59
CA GLY A 332 -14.47 21.49 6.11
C GLY A 332 -13.54 20.29 6.23
N PHE A 333 -13.98 19.11 5.81
CA PHE A 333 -13.15 17.89 5.90
C PHE A 333 -12.52 17.47 4.57
N PHE A 334 -11.39 16.79 4.67
CA PHE A 334 -10.83 15.93 3.62
C PHE A 334 -10.96 14.48 4.08
N LEU A 335 -11.74 13.68 3.34
CA LEU A 335 -11.90 12.25 3.63
C LEU A 335 -11.44 11.43 2.43
N TRP A 336 -10.55 10.47 2.68
CA TRP A 336 -10.17 9.45 1.71
C TRP A 336 -10.73 8.08 2.07
N VAL A 337 -11.64 7.57 1.25
CA VAL A 337 -12.17 6.20 1.33
C VAL A 337 -11.51 5.36 0.26
N HIS A 338 -10.88 4.24 0.63
CA HIS A 338 -10.36 3.27 -0.33
C HIS A 338 -11.02 1.91 -0.12
N VAL A 339 -11.76 1.47 -1.13
CA VAL A 339 -12.57 0.25 -1.10
C VAL A 339 -11.80 -0.86 -1.83
N ILE A 340 -11.63 -2.01 -1.18
CA ILE A 340 -10.87 -3.14 -1.75
C ILE A 340 -11.65 -3.87 -2.86
N THR A 341 -12.97 -3.76 -2.89
CA THR A 341 -13.81 -4.24 -3.99
C THR A 341 -13.57 -3.35 -5.22
N PRO A 342 -13.48 -3.87 -6.46
CA PRO A 342 -13.73 -5.25 -6.89
C PRO A 342 -12.50 -6.18 -6.99
N HIS A 343 -11.39 -5.93 -6.30
CA HIS A 343 -10.20 -6.80 -6.32
C HIS A 343 -10.50 -8.30 -6.08
N HIS A 344 -9.69 -9.19 -6.67
CA HIS A 344 -9.72 -10.63 -6.40
C HIS A 344 -9.80 -10.92 -4.87
N PRO A 345 -10.65 -11.84 -4.38
CA PRO A 345 -11.16 -13.04 -5.08
C PRO A 345 -12.59 -12.97 -5.66
N TYR A 346 -13.05 -11.80 -6.09
CA TYR A 346 -14.35 -11.62 -6.80
C TYR A 346 -15.54 -12.27 -6.09
N LEU A 347 -15.94 -11.69 -4.97
CA LEU A 347 -16.96 -12.25 -4.07
C LEU A 347 -18.23 -11.38 -4.07
N PRO A 348 -19.06 -11.44 -5.13
CA PRO A 348 -20.29 -10.66 -5.20
C PRO A 348 -21.21 -10.93 -4.00
N ASP A 349 -21.91 -9.89 -3.55
CA ASP A 349 -22.92 -10.00 -2.52
C ASP A 349 -24.09 -10.87 -2.99
N PRO A 350 -24.81 -11.56 -2.09
CA PRO A 350 -25.91 -12.43 -2.46
C PRO A 350 -26.98 -11.81 -3.39
N GLU A 351 -27.19 -10.49 -3.29
CA GLU A 351 -28.19 -9.74 -4.07
C GLU A 351 -27.78 -9.48 -5.53
N ASP A 352 -26.47 -9.56 -5.81
CA ASP A 352 -25.86 -9.25 -7.11
C ASP A 352 -25.33 -10.51 -7.82
N ARG A 353 -25.35 -11.67 -7.15
CA ARG A 353 -25.03 -12.97 -7.76
C ARG A 353 -26.05 -13.39 -8.81
N GLY A 354 -25.61 -14.12 -9.83
CA GLY A 354 -26.54 -14.70 -10.80
C GLY A 354 -27.01 -13.71 -11.87
N ARG A 355 -26.50 -12.47 -11.86
CA ARG A 355 -26.89 -11.39 -12.79
C ARG A 355 -26.28 -11.59 -14.16
N PHE A 356 -25.03 -12.05 -14.20
CA PHE A 356 -24.25 -12.21 -15.42
C PHE A 356 -23.68 -13.62 -15.56
N LEU A 357 -23.38 -14.28 -14.45
CA LEU A 357 -22.93 -15.67 -14.41
C LEU A 357 -23.85 -16.50 -13.50
N SER A 358 -24.24 -17.70 -13.93
CA SER A 358 -25.09 -18.54 -13.07
C SER A 358 -24.39 -18.84 -11.74
N GLU A 359 -25.12 -18.80 -10.62
CA GLU A 359 -24.49 -19.00 -9.30
C GLU A 359 -23.78 -20.35 -9.18
N ALA A 360 -24.31 -21.38 -9.84
CA ALA A 360 -23.72 -22.71 -9.85
C ALA A 360 -22.35 -22.72 -10.54
N GLU A 361 -22.16 -21.91 -11.58
CA GLU A 361 -20.86 -21.71 -12.22
C GLU A 361 -19.95 -20.83 -11.35
N GLY A 362 -20.48 -19.75 -10.78
CA GLY A 362 -19.72 -18.87 -9.88
C GLY A 362 -19.10 -19.59 -8.68
N ARG A 363 -19.84 -20.53 -8.07
CA ARG A 363 -19.33 -21.35 -6.96
C ARG A 363 -18.14 -22.24 -7.34
N LYS A 364 -18.14 -22.83 -8.55
CA LYS A 364 -17.02 -23.66 -9.04
C LYS A 364 -15.73 -22.85 -9.17
N PHE A 365 -15.87 -21.56 -9.41
CA PHE A 365 -14.78 -20.65 -9.59
C PHE A 365 -14.18 -20.21 -8.25
N ALA A 366 -15.01 -19.94 -7.23
CA ALA A 366 -14.53 -19.67 -5.87
C ALA A 366 -13.71 -20.81 -5.24
N GLU A 367 -13.85 -22.04 -5.75
CA GLU A 367 -13.21 -23.26 -5.21
C GLU A 367 -11.90 -23.67 -5.94
N ASN A 368 -11.58 -23.07 -7.10
CA ASN A 368 -10.44 -23.46 -7.94
C ASN A 368 -9.33 -22.41 -7.95
N SER A 369 -8.09 -22.83 -7.65
CA SER A 369 -6.90 -21.96 -7.68
C SER A 369 -6.62 -21.40 -9.08
N GLU A 370 -6.61 -20.07 -9.18
CA GLU A 370 -6.48 -19.29 -10.42
C GLU A 370 -5.03 -18.90 -10.76
N LEU A 371 -4.07 -19.22 -9.89
CA LEU A 371 -2.67 -18.76 -10.02
C LEU A 371 -1.99 -19.21 -11.32
N GLN A 372 -2.52 -20.24 -11.98
CA GLN A 372 -1.99 -20.77 -13.24
C GLN A 372 -2.03 -19.80 -14.42
N TRP A 373 -2.89 -18.77 -14.39
CA TRP A 373 -3.03 -17.79 -15.46
C TRP A 373 -2.34 -16.45 -15.17
N VAL A 374 -1.61 -16.32 -14.06
CA VAL A 374 -0.99 -15.05 -13.68
C VAL A 374 0.45 -15.01 -14.20
N PRO A 375 0.86 -13.99 -14.98
CA PRO A 375 0.02 -12.92 -15.55
C PRO A 375 -0.63 -13.28 -16.89
N HIS A 376 -0.34 -14.47 -17.46
CA HIS A 376 -0.75 -14.85 -18.80
C HIS A 376 -1.66 -16.07 -18.90
N TYR A 377 -2.55 -16.02 -19.89
CA TYR A 377 -3.29 -17.16 -20.40
C TYR A 377 -3.17 -17.25 -21.93
N ASN A 378 -3.34 -18.44 -22.47
CA ASN A 378 -3.32 -18.70 -23.90
C ASN A 378 -4.66 -18.36 -24.55
N PRO A 379 -4.69 -18.01 -25.85
CA PRO A 379 -5.95 -17.64 -26.53
C PRO A 379 -7.08 -18.66 -26.44
N ASP A 380 -6.78 -19.97 -26.37
CA ASP A 380 -7.77 -21.05 -26.21
C ASP A 380 -8.43 -21.05 -24.81
N GLN A 381 -7.85 -20.34 -23.85
CA GLN A 381 -8.37 -20.17 -22.49
C GLN A 381 -9.27 -18.94 -22.33
N GLN A 382 -9.39 -18.06 -23.35
CA GLN A 382 -10.17 -16.82 -23.27
C GLN A 382 -11.61 -17.06 -22.78
N ALA A 383 -12.28 -18.10 -23.27
CA ALA A 383 -13.66 -18.40 -22.86
C ALA A 383 -13.78 -18.72 -21.36
N GLN A 384 -12.74 -19.26 -20.72
CA GLN A 384 -12.74 -19.51 -19.27
C GLN A 384 -12.45 -18.22 -18.50
N VAL A 385 -11.54 -17.38 -19.01
CA VAL A 385 -11.25 -16.05 -18.44
C VAL A 385 -12.46 -15.13 -18.53
N ASP A 386 -13.19 -15.14 -19.65
CA ASP A 386 -14.44 -14.38 -19.82
C ASP A 386 -15.47 -14.76 -18.75
N ARG A 387 -15.54 -16.03 -18.35
CA ARG A 387 -16.44 -16.47 -17.27
C ARG A 387 -16.00 -15.93 -15.90
N ARG A 388 -14.69 -15.77 -15.67
CA ARG A 388 -14.16 -15.10 -14.47
C ARG A 388 -14.44 -13.60 -14.50
N ARG A 389 -14.32 -12.95 -15.66
CA ARG A 389 -14.69 -11.54 -15.86
C ARG A 389 -16.13 -11.27 -15.42
N LEU A 390 -17.06 -12.18 -15.70
CA LEU A 390 -18.45 -12.04 -15.26
C LEU A 390 -18.61 -12.07 -13.72
N LEU A 391 -17.72 -12.75 -12.97
CA LEU A 391 -17.73 -12.67 -11.50
C LEU A 391 -17.19 -11.34 -10.99
N TYR A 392 -16.15 -10.82 -11.64
CA TYR A 392 -15.68 -9.45 -11.39
C TYR A 392 -16.79 -8.44 -11.67
N ASP A 393 -17.52 -8.58 -12.79
CA ASP A 393 -18.64 -7.73 -13.18
C ASP A 393 -19.77 -7.73 -12.12
N GLU A 394 -20.09 -8.90 -11.55
CA GLU A 394 -21.06 -9.02 -10.44
C GLU A 394 -20.52 -8.40 -9.14
N PHE A 395 -19.21 -8.51 -8.88
CA PHE A 395 -18.62 -7.92 -7.68
C PHE A 395 -18.50 -6.40 -7.77
N LEU A 396 -18.26 -5.88 -8.97
CA LEU A 396 -18.34 -4.46 -9.29
C LEU A 396 -19.76 -3.93 -9.07
N LEU A 397 -20.79 -4.67 -9.45
CA LEU A 397 -22.18 -4.33 -9.12
C LEU A 397 -22.41 -4.18 -7.61
N SER A 398 -21.83 -5.06 -6.78
CA SER A 398 -21.91 -4.93 -5.32
C SER A 398 -21.21 -3.68 -4.80
N ALA A 399 -20.03 -3.35 -5.34
CA ALA A 399 -19.34 -2.09 -5.02
C ALA A 399 -20.19 -0.86 -5.41
N ASP A 400 -20.75 -0.87 -6.61
CA ASP A 400 -21.57 0.21 -7.15
C ASP A 400 -22.86 0.43 -6.32
N ARG A 401 -23.54 -0.65 -5.91
CA ARG A 401 -24.72 -0.59 -5.03
C ARG A 401 -24.38 0.00 -3.65
N ALA A 402 -23.26 -0.40 -3.06
CA ALA A 402 -22.80 0.12 -1.79
C ALA A 402 -22.40 1.60 -1.90
N PHE A 403 -21.74 2.00 -2.99
CA PHE A 403 -21.44 3.40 -3.32
C PHE A 403 -22.73 4.22 -3.44
N GLY A 404 -23.73 3.75 -4.18
CA GLY A 404 -25.00 4.42 -4.34
C GLY A 404 -25.70 4.68 -3.00
N THR A 405 -25.70 3.67 -2.12
CA THR A 405 -26.24 3.79 -0.75
C THR A 405 -25.49 4.85 0.05
N PHE A 406 -24.15 4.83 0.01
CA PHE A 406 -23.32 5.80 0.73
C PHE A 406 -23.54 7.24 0.26
N ILE A 407 -23.59 7.49 -1.05
CA ILE A 407 -23.85 8.82 -1.60
C ILE A 407 -25.26 9.32 -1.23
N GLN A 408 -26.27 8.46 -1.30
CA GLN A 408 -27.63 8.80 -0.88
C GLN A 408 -27.71 9.16 0.61
N ASP A 409 -26.96 8.46 1.47
CA ASP A 409 -26.90 8.77 2.89
C ASP A 409 -26.21 10.11 3.17
N LEU A 410 -25.13 10.43 2.46
CA LEU A 410 -24.49 11.75 2.53
C LEU A 410 -25.45 12.86 2.07
N GLU A 411 -26.27 12.60 1.05
CA GLU A 411 -27.29 13.55 0.59
C GLU A 411 -28.39 13.77 1.63
N LYS A 412 -28.99 12.69 2.15
CA LYS A 412 -30.05 12.75 3.17
C LYS A 412 -29.59 13.47 4.44
N ASN A 413 -28.32 13.30 4.82
CA ASN A 413 -27.73 13.94 6.00
C ASN A 413 -27.19 15.37 5.72
N GLY A 414 -27.44 15.92 4.52
CA GLY A 414 -27.03 17.27 4.13
C GLY A 414 -25.53 17.45 3.87
N LYS A 415 -24.72 16.40 4.08
CA LYS A 415 -23.26 16.42 3.92
C LYS A 415 -22.83 16.48 2.46
N LEU A 416 -23.63 15.99 1.50
CA LEU A 416 -23.26 16.01 0.08
C LEU A 416 -23.34 17.39 -0.59
N SER A 417 -24.20 18.29 -0.07
CA SER A 417 -24.54 19.56 -0.72
C SER A 417 -23.33 20.49 -0.92
N ASN A 418 -22.40 20.46 0.03
CA ASN A 418 -21.17 21.26 0.04
C ASN A 418 -19.89 20.41 -0.07
N THR A 419 -20.00 19.22 -0.67
CA THR A 419 -18.89 18.28 -0.81
C THR A 419 -18.51 18.11 -2.27
N THR A 420 -17.23 18.35 -2.59
CA THR A 420 -16.63 17.85 -3.83
C THR A 420 -16.38 16.36 -3.67
N VAL A 421 -16.97 15.55 -4.54
CA VAL A 421 -16.80 14.10 -4.54
C VAL A 421 -15.97 13.69 -5.75
N ILE A 422 -14.87 12.98 -5.50
CA ILE A 422 -13.94 12.49 -6.51
C ILE A 422 -13.96 10.96 -6.42
N VAL A 423 -14.28 10.30 -7.53
CA VAL A 423 -14.28 8.84 -7.65
C VAL A 423 -13.17 8.43 -8.62
N SER A 424 -12.31 7.51 -8.20
CA SER A 424 -11.19 6.99 -9.01
C SER A 424 -10.90 5.53 -8.67
N ALA A 425 -9.84 4.95 -9.25
CA ALA A 425 -9.23 3.72 -8.79
C ALA A 425 -7.75 3.92 -8.44
N ASP A 426 -7.15 2.93 -7.77
CA ASP A 426 -5.69 2.82 -7.65
C ASP A 426 -5.09 2.31 -8.98
N HIS A 427 -5.60 1.22 -9.54
CA HIS A 427 -5.30 0.61 -10.83
C HIS A 427 -6.52 -0.17 -11.34
N GLY A 428 -6.41 -0.83 -12.50
CA GLY A 428 -7.44 -1.68 -13.08
C GLY A 428 -7.15 -3.18 -12.93
N GLU A 429 -7.85 -4.00 -13.70
CA GLU A 429 -7.82 -5.46 -13.68
C GLU A 429 -8.00 -5.97 -15.12
N SER A 430 -7.25 -6.99 -15.55
CA SER A 430 -7.35 -7.49 -16.93
C SER A 430 -7.98 -8.88 -17.03
N PHE A 431 -8.78 -9.06 -18.08
CA PHE A 431 -9.40 -10.33 -18.46
C PHE A 431 -9.29 -10.59 -19.97
N GLU A 432 -8.49 -9.80 -20.68
CA GLU A 432 -8.44 -9.79 -22.14
C GLU A 432 -7.00 -9.57 -22.64
N GLY A 433 -6.81 -9.74 -23.95
CA GLY A 433 -5.54 -9.46 -24.61
C GLY A 433 -4.37 -10.32 -24.14
N GLY A 434 -4.64 -11.47 -23.50
CA GLY A 434 -3.64 -12.42 -22.99
C GLY A 434 -3.08 -12.09 -21.61
N ILE A 435 -3.64 -11.09 -20.90
CA ILE A 435 -3.29 -10.75 -19.52
C ILE A 435 -4.47 -11.04 -18.60
N PHE A 436 -4.23 -11.80 -17.54
CA PHE A 436 -5.18 -12.04 -16.48
C PHE A 436 -4.71 -11.35 -15.20
N ARG A 437 -5.63 -10.63 -14.58
CA ARG A 437 -5.43 -9.79 -13.39
C ARG A 437 -4.51 -8.59 -13.65
N HIS A 438 -4.01 -7.99 -12.58
CA HIS A 438 -3.23 -6.76 -12.61
C HIS A 438 -1.73 -6.98 -12.39
N GLU A 439 -1.28 -8.18 -11.97
CA GLU A 439 0.12 -8.48 -11.64
C GLU A 439 1.02 -8.61 -12.89
N SER A 440 1.12 -7.56 -13.68
CA SER A 440 1.57 -7.62 -15.07
C SER A 440 2.49 -6.45 -15.43
N PRO A 441 3.69 -6.72 -15.99
CA PRO A 441 4.62 -5.66 -16.39
C PRO A 441 4.22 -4.99 -17.71
N TYR A 442 3.14 -5.40 -18.39
CA TYR A 442 2.87 -4.99 -19.77
C TYR A 442 2.10 -3.68 -19.90
N LEU A 443 1.66 -3.11 -18.77
CA LEU A 443 0.91 -1.85 -18.70
C LEU A 443 -0.31 -1.84 -19.64
N THR A 444 -1.00 -2.98 -19.77
CA THR A 444 -2.14 -3.12 -20.69
C THR A 444 -3.29 -2.20 -20.29
N ARG A 445 -4.06 -1.73 -21.25
CA ARG A 445 -5.13 -0.75 -21.01
C ARG A 445 -6.11 -1.13 -19.90
N PRO A 446 -6.64 -2.37 -19.79
CA PRO A 446 -7.50 -2.75 -18.66
C PRO A 446 -6.83 -2.63 -17.27
N THR A 447 -5.50 -2.75 -17.19
CA THR A 447 -4.76 -2.64 -15.92
C THR A 447 -4.44 -1.20 -15.51
N ILE A 448 -4.43 -0.25 -16.45
CA ILE A 448 -4.03 1.14 -16.17
C ILE A 448 -5.09 2.19 -16.52
N HIS A 449 -6.09 1.90 -17.36
CA HIS A 449 -7.16 2.85 -17.65
C HIS A 449 -8.21 2.77 -16.54
N ILE A 450 -8.28 3.83 -15.73
CA ILE A 450 -9.07 3.88 -14.50
C ILE A 450 -10.11 5.00 -14.58
N PRO A 451 -11.24 4.90 -13.87
CA PRO A 451 -12.22 5.97 -13.88
C PRO A 451 -11.68 7.23 -13.20
N LEU A 452 -12.17 8.37 -13.64
CA LEU A 452 -12.11 9.61 -12.87
C LEU A 452 -13.41 10.39 -13.06
N ILE A 453 -14.17 10.51 -11.98
CA ILE A 453 -15.44 11.21 -11.93
C ILE A 453 -15.36 12.27 -10.84
N ILE A 454 -15.60 13.53 -11.18
CA ILE A 454 -15.56 14.64 -10.22
C ILE A 454 -16.89 15.36 -10.22
N ARG A 455 -17.55 15.38 -9.06
CA ARG A 455 -18.75 16.18 -8.79
C ARG A 455 -18.39 17.36 -7.90
N THR A 456 -18.60 18.57 -8.38
CA THR A 456 -18.44 19.79 -7.58
C THR A 456 -19.76 20.19 -6.89
N PRO A 457 -19.72 20.92 -5.75
CA PRO A 457 -20.93 21.42 -5.10
C PRO A 457 -21.83 22.21 -6.07
N GLY A 458 -23.12 21.86 -6.09
CA GLY A 458 -24.11 22.52 -6.95
C GLY A 458 -24.07 22.13 -8.43
N GLN A 459 -23.20 21.21 -8.85
CA GLN A 459 -23.20 20.71 -10.23
C GLN A 459 -24.48 19.91 -10.54
N GLN A 460 -25.15 20.27 -11.63
CA GLN A 460 -26.42 19.69 -12.10
C GLN A 460 -26.36 19.18 -13.55
N GLN A 461 -25.20 19.28 -14.18
CA GLN A 461 -25.02 18.89 -15.58
C GLN A 461 -23.78 18.04 -15.73
N ALA A 462 -23.93 16.97 -16.51
CA ALA A 462 -22.84 16.11 -16.92
C ALA A 462 -21.87 16.86 -17.82
N ARG A 463 -20.58 16.54 -17.68
CA ARG A 463 -19.53 16.93 -18.62
C ARG A 463 -18.64 15.75 -18.91
N THR A 464 -18.14 15.67 -20.14
CA THR A 464 -17.18 14.64 -20.55
C THR A 464 -15.89 15.32 -20.99
N VAL A 465 -14.76 14.85 -20.46
CA VAL A 465 -13.43 15.44 -20.70
C VAL A 465 -12.49 14.35 -21.21
N ALA A 466 -12.01 14.52 -22.44
CA ALA A 466 -11.06 13.59 -23.07
C ALA A 466 -9.60 14.06 -23.01
N PHE A 467 -9.25 14.93 -22.05
CA PHE A 467 -7.86 15.32 -21.78
C PHE A 467 -7.12 14.12 -21.16
N THR A 468 -5.91 13.83 -21.67
CA THR A 468 -5.10 12.70 -21.22
C THR A 468 -4.28 13.10 -20.00
N ALA A 469 -4.53 12.43 -18.87
CA ALA A 469 -3.81 12.63 -17.63
C ALA A 469 -3.60 11.30 -16.88
N ASP A 470 -2.65 11.29 -15.96
CA ASP A 470 -2.43 10.17 -15.05
C ASP A 470 -2.71 10.53 -13.59
N GLN A 471 -2.66 9.51 -12.73
CA GLN A 471 -2.98 9.58 -11.31
C GLN A 471 -2.21 10.64 -10.52
N THR A 472 -1.05 11.11 -11.01
CA THR A 472 -0.31 12.22 -10.38
C THR A 472 -1.12 13.52 -10.35
N ALA A 473 -2.11 13.66 -11.22
CA ALA A 473 -3.00 14.82 -11.31
C ALA A 473 -4.01 14.92 -10.14
N LEU A 474 -4.27 13.84 -9.39
CA LEU A 474 -5.28 13.84 -8.32
C LEU A 474 -4.95 14.82 -7.19
N ALA A 475 -3.76 14.70 -6.58
CA ALA A 475 -3.37 15.55 -5.47
C ALA A 475 -3.34 17.05 -5.86
N PRO A 476 -2.74 17.47 -6.99
CA PRO A 476 -2.86 18.82 -7.52
C PRO A 476 -4.28 19.31 -7.71
N THR A 477 -5.17 18.47 -8.24
CA THR A 477 -6.58 18.82 -8.46
C THR A 477 -7.32 19.04 -7.15
N ILE A 478 -7.07 18.17 -6.16
CA ILE A 478 -7.67 18.29 -4.83
C ILE A 478 -7.20 19.58 -4.14
N LEU A 479 -5.91 19.90 -4.21
CA LEU A 479 -5.37 21.13 -3.64
C LEU A 479 -5.98 22.37 -4.30
N ASP A 480 -6.05 22.41 -5.63
CA ASP A 480 -6.64 23.51 -6.39
C ASP A 480 -8.12 23.72 -6.01
N LEU A 481 -8.89 22.63 -5.92
CA LEU A 481 -10.29 22.66 -5.47
C LEU A 481 -10.45 23.09 -4.01
N ALA A 482 -9.43 22.86 -3.19
CA ALA A 482 -9.34 23.32 -1.81
C ALA A 482 -8.79 24.76 -1.67
N GLY A 483 -8.50 25.44 -2.78
CA GLY A 483 -7.91 26.78 -2.81
C GLY A 483 -6.44 26.83 -2.39
N GLN A 484 -5.75 25.69 -2.45
CA GLN A 484 -4.34 25.55 -2.08
C GLN A 484 -3.44 25.50 -3.31
N SER A 485 -2.23 26.05 -3.17
CA SER A 485 -1.23 26.01 -4.23
C SER A 485 -0.61 24.62 -4.36
N LYS A 486 -0.49 24.14 -5.60
CA LYS A 486 0.27 22.92 -5.91
C LYS A 486 1.75 23.10 -5.56
N PRO A 487 2.36 22.25 -4.72
CA PRO A 487 3.80 22.26 -4.50
C PRO A 487 4.62 21.94 -5.75
N GLY A 488 5.85 22.45 -5.82
CA GLY A 488 6.72 22.29 -7.00
C GLY A 488 7.21 20.86 -7.26
N TRP A 489 7.14 19.96 -6.28
CA TRP A 489 7.51 18.54 -6.42
C TRP A 489 6.38 17.66 -6.98
N MET A 490 5.15 18.18 -7.10
CA MET A 490 4.06 17.43 -7.69
C MET A 490 4.11 17.57 -9.22
N ASP A 491 4.37 16.45 -9.88
CA ASP A 491 4.55 16.40 -11.33
C ASP A 491 3.25 16.52 -12.12
N GLY A 492 2.13 16.15 -11.50
CA GLY A 492 0.80 16.21 -12.11
C GLY A 492 0.30 17.63 -12.32
N GLN A 493 -0.55 17.80 -13.33
CA GLN A 493 -1.30 19.04 -13.57
C GLN A 493 -2.67 18.96 -12.89
N SER A 494 -3.13 20.06 -12.29
CA SER A 494 -4.50 20.16 -11.79
C SER A 494 -5.50 20.07 -12.95
N LEU A 495 -6.52 19.23 -12.78
CA LEU A 495 -7.63 19.05 -13.71
C LEU A 495 -8.83 19.98 -13.40
N ALA A 496 -8.75 20.80 -12.35
CA ALA A 496 -9.82 21.74 -11.99
C ALA A 496 -10.25 22.69 -13.12
N PRO A 497 -9.38 23.16 -14.04
CA PRO A 497 -9.79 24.01 -15.15
C PRO A 497 -10.87 23.38 -16.06
N TRP A 498 -10.88 22.06 -16.20
CA TRP A 498 -11.86 21.33 -17.02
C TRP A 498 -13.19 21.08 -16.31
N LEU A 499 -13.28 21.39 -15.01
CA LEU A 499 -14.53 21.26 -14.26
C LEU A 499 -15.52 22.40 -14.52
N SER A 500 -15.07 23.53 -15.08
CA SER A 500 -15.92 24.70 -15.33
C SER A 500 -15.96 25.15 -16.79
N ARG A 501 -15.05 24.66 -17.63
CA ARG A 501 -14.90 25.03 -19.03
C ARG A 501 -15.32 23.89 -19.95
N GLU A 502 -15.93 24.22 -21.10
CA GLU A 502 -16.05 23.25 -22.19
C GLU A 502 -14.66 22.97 -22.77
N SER A 503 -14.32 21.69 -22.94
CA SER A 503 -12.98 21.27 -23.37
C SER A 503 -12.87 21.22 -24.90
N THR A 504 -11.93 21.99 -25.45
CA THR A 504 -11.45 21.81 -26.84
C THR A 504 -10.15 21.00 -26.91
N ASP A 505 -9.76 20.38 -25.80
CA ASP A 505 -8.44 19.79 -25.57
C ASP A 505 -8.49 18.26 -25.57
N ALA A 506 -9.47 17.68 -26.26
CA ALA A 506 -9.57 16.23 -26.43
C ALA A 506 -8.27 15.65 -27.01
N GLY A 507 -7.73 14.62 -26.36
CA GLY A 507 -6.46 14.00 -26.74
C GLY A 507 -5.23 14.88 -26.52
N LYS A 508 -5.34 16.04 -25.87
CA LYS A 508 -4.17 16.80 -25.39
C LYS A 508 -3.73 16.25 -24.03
N GLY A 509 -2.46 16.42 -23.70
CA GLY A 509 -1.87 15.90 -22.47
C GLY A 509 -1.13 14.57 -22.69
N MET A 510 -0.50 14.08 -21.64
CA MET A 510 0.18 12.78 -21.62
C MET A 510 -0.01 12.15 -20.25
N ALA A 511 -0.13 10.83 -20.25
CA ALA A 511 -0.15 9.99 -19.06
C ALA A 511 1.07 9.07 -19.06
N PHE A 512 1.62 8.79 -17.90
CA PHE A 512 2.77 7.89 -17.73
C PHE A 512 2.43 6.79 -16.73
N ALA A 513 2.88 5.57 -17.02
CA ALA A 513 2.77 4.42 -16.14
C ALA A 513 4.12 3.72 -16.01
N GLN A 514 4.35 3.05 -14.89
CA GLN A 514 5.61 2.40 -14.56
C GLN A 514 5.31 1.03 -13.96
N PHE A 515 6.22 0.08 -14.15
CA PHE A 515 6.23 -1.18 -13.41
C PHE A 515 7.66 -1.44 -12.98
N LEU A 516 7.97 -1.24 -11.70
CA LEU A 516 9.36 -1.14 -11.22
C LEU A 516 9.70 -2.09 -10.07
N GLU A 517 8.83 -3.04 -9.75
CA GLU A 517 8.92 -3.91 -8.57
C GLU A 517 10.28 -4.62 -8.41
N LYS A 518 10.92 -5.02 -9.52
CA LYS A 518 12.21 -5.72 -9.54
C LYS A 518 13.43 -4.86 -9.20
N ASN A 519 13.25 -3.56 -9.00
CA ASN A 519 14.37 -2.67 -8.69
C ASN A 519 14.68 -2.68 -7.19
N SER A 520 15.90 -2.25 -6.85
CA SER A 520 16.27 -1.92 -5.47
C SER A 520 16.04 -0.44 -5.22
N ILE A 521 15.43 -0.07 -4.09
CA ILE A 521 15.19 1.34 -3.73
C ILE A 521 16.48 2.16 -3.66
N PHE A 522 17.62 1.51 -3.39
CA PHE A 522 18.94 2.15 -3.26
C PHE A 522 19.77 2.17 -4.56
N LYS A 523 19.28 1.59 -5.65
CA LYS A 523 20.04 1.46 -6.90
C LYS A 523 19.40 2.27 -8.03
N PRO A 524 20.17 2.58 -9.10
CA PRO A 524 19.58 3.08 -10.33
C PRO A 524 18.51 2.12 -10.88
N LEU A 525 17.48 2.66 -11.51
CA LEU A 525 16.38 1.89 -12.10
C LEU A 525 16.85 1.22 -13.39
N THR A 526 16.87 -0.10 -13.43
CA THR A 526 17.37 -0.88 -14.57
C THR A 526 16.42 -1.97 -15.05
N HIS A 527 15.39 -2.29 -14.28
CA HIS A 527 14.46 -3.39 -14.54
C HIS A 527 13.01 -2.91 -14.65
N GLY A 528 12.17 -3.63 -15.39
CA GLY A 528 10.74 -3.35 -15.48
C GLY A 528 10.35 -2.54 -16.72
N THR A 529 9.19 -1.87 -16.69
CA THR A 529 8.65 -1.17 -17.86
C THR A 529 8.22 0.25 -17.53
N VAL A 530 8.25 1.13 -18.54
CA VAL A 530 7.77 2.50 -18.45
C VAL A 530 6.94 2.80 -19.70
N GLY A 531 5.71 3.24 -19.49
CA GLY A 531 4.73 3.56 -20.52
C GLY A 531 4.44 5.05 -20.61
N VAL A 532 4.09 5.51 -21.82
CA VAL A 532 3.48 6.83 -22.06
C VAL A 532 2.26 6.68 -22.95
N ILE A 533 1.20 7.44 -22.67
CA ILE A 533 -0.05 7.48 -23.43
C ILE A 533 -0.33 8.95 -23.80
N ASP A 534 -0.65 9.20 -25.07
CA ASP A 534 -0.93 10.55 -25.60
C ASP A 534 -2.39 10.74 -26.05
N GLY A 535 -3.25 9.76 -25.76
CA GLY A 535 -4.66 9.76 -26.15
C GLY A 535 -4.95 9.08 -27.50
N GLN A 536 -3.93 8.69 -28.27
CA GLN A 536 -4.08 7.92 -29.52
C GLN A 536 -3.20 6.66 -29.53
N TYR A 537 -2.03 6.75 -28.91
CA TYR A 537 -1.07 5.67 -28.82
C TYR A 537 -0.62 5.49 -27.37
N GLN A 538 -0.26 4.26 -27.06
CA GLN A 538 0.56 3.88 -25.93
C GLN A 538 1.93 3.45 -26.45
N PHE A 539 3.01 3.89 -25.80
CA PHE A 539 4.35 3.36 -26.03
C PHE A 539 4.89 2.77 -24.74
N VAL A 540 5.38 1.53 -24.76
CA VAL A 540 5.93 0.83 -23.59
C VAL A 540 7.39 0.51 -23.83
N LEU A 541 8.28 1.06 -22.99
CA LEU A 541 9.70 0.78 -22.95
C LEU A 541 9.99 -0.31 -21.92
N ASP A 542 10.62 -1.39 -22.34
CA ASP A 542 11.19 -2.41 -21.46
C ASP A 542 12.62 -1.99 -21.07
N LEU A 543 12.85 -1.82 -19.77
CA LEU A 543 14.12 -1.33 -19.23
C LEU A 543 15.22 -2.40 -19.26
N ASP A 544 14.87 -3.68 -19.25
CA ASP A 544 15.81 -4.80 -19.29
C ASP A 544 16.43 -4.96 -20.69
N THR A 545 15.59 -4.90 -21.72
CA THR A 545 15.97 -5.10 -23.12
C THR A 545 16.25 -3.81 -23.88
N LYS A 546 15.84 -2.66 -23.32
CA LYS A 546 15.86 -1.33 -23.97
C LYS A 546 15.04 -1.27 -25.26
N LYS A 547 14.11 -2.20 -25.45
CA LYS A 547 13.19 -2.21 -26.60
C LYS A 547 11.88 -1.55 -26.22
N GLY A 548 11.34 -0.77 -27.14
CA GLY A 548 10.03 -0.16 -27.00
C GLY A 548 9.03 -0.72 -28.00
N THR A 549 7.76 -0.76 -27.60
CA THR A 549 6.65 -1.16 -28.47
C THR A 549 5.60 -0.06 -28.53
N LEU A 550 5.12 0.25 -29.73
CA LEU A 550 4.08 1.24 -29.96
C LEU A 550 2.75 0.52 -30.20
N ARG A 551 1.70 0.88 -29.47
CA ARG A 551 0.37 0.30 -29.55
C ARG A 551 -0.65 1.39 -29.84
N PRO A 552 -1.45 1.30 -30.91
CA PRO A 552 -2.68 2.07 -31.03
C PRO A 552 -3.51 1.86 -29.77
N LEU A 553 -4.15 2.91 -29.27
CA LEU A 553 -4.83 2.85 -27.98
C LEU A 553 -6.00 1.84 -27.97
N ASN A 554 -6.65 1.61 -29.11
CA ASN A 554 -7.68 0.57 -29.31
C ASN A 554 -7.14 -0.87 -29.41
N GLU A 555 -5.82 -1.05 -29.46
CA GLU A 555 -5.12 -2.35 -29.43
C GLU A 555 -4.29 -2.53 -28.14
N SER A 556 -4.25 -1.54 -27.26
CA SER A 556 -3.37 -1.51 -26.08
C SER A 556 -3.77 -2.47 -24.93
N GLN A 557 -4.90 -3.15 -25.06
CA GLN A 557 -5.27 -4.32 -24.27
C GLN A 557 -4.45 -5.56 -24.65
N ILE A 558 -3.94 -5.64 -25.89
CA ILE A 558 -3.13 -6.76 -26.37
C ILE A 558 -1.67 -6.53 -25.96
N TRP A 559 -1.17 -7.31 -25.01
CA TRP A 559 0.14 -7.05 -24.38
C TRP A 559 1.33 -7.14 -25.33
N ASN A 560 1.23 -7.91 -26.41
CA ASN A 560 2.29 -8.13 -27.38
C ASN A 560 2.07 -7.41 -28.72
N ALA A 561 1.09 -6.52 -28.81
CA ALA A 561 0.91 -5.68 -29.99
C ALA A 561 2.11 -4.74 -30.16
N ASP A 562 2.60 -4.62 -31.40
CA ASP A 562 3.65 -3.67 -31.77
C ASP A 562 3.45 -3.16 -33.20
N ARG A 563 3.19 -1.85 -33.30
CA ARG A 563 3.00 -1.08 -34.53
C ARG A 563 4.14 -0.08 -34.75
N SER A 564 5.28 -0.25 -34.07
CA SER A 564 6.43 0.65 -34.21
C SER A 564 6.94 0.74 -35.65
N ALA A 565 6.85 -0.36 -36.41
CA ALA A 565 7.23 -0.40 -37.82
C ALA A 565 6.27 0.41 -38.71
N GLU A 566 5.00 0.53 -38.33
CA GLU A 566 3.97 1.27 -39.07
C GLU A 566 4.06 2.78 -38.81
N ASN A 567 4.50 3.19 -37.62
CA ASN A 567 4.67 4.60 -37.27
C ASN A 567 5.95 4.86 -36.44
N PRO A 568 7.15 4.77 -37.04
CA PRO A 568 8.41 4.89 -36.32
C PRO A 568 8.65 6.30 -35.77
N ALA A 569 8.14 7.35 -36.44
CA ALA A 569 8.24 8.72 -35.97
C ALA A 569 7.49 8.90 -34.64
N LYS A 570 6.30 8.31 -34.52
CA LYS A 570 5.52 8.37 -33.29
C LYS A 570 6.16 7.58 -32.15
N ALA A 571 6.70 6.40 -32.44
CA ALA A 571 7.47 5.63 -31.47
C ALA A 571 8.65 6.44 -30.90
N GLN A 572 9.40 7.14 -31.76
CA GLN A 572 10.53 7.98 -31.33
C GLN A 572 10.08 9.21 -30.53
N GLU A 573 8.97 9.85 -30.91
CA GLU A 573 8.36 10.97 -30.19
C GLU A 573 8.01 10.57 -28.75
N LEU A 574 7.33 9.45 -28.58
CA LEU A 574 6.88 8.95 -27.28
C LEU A 574 8.05 8.42 -26.43
N LEU A 575 9.03 7.75 -27.04
CA LEU A 575 10.28 7.40 -26.34
C LEU A 575 11.00 8.64 -25.80
N LYS A 576 11.06 9.72 -26.59
CA LYS A 576 11.64 10.99 -26.15
C LYS A 576 10.84 11.57 -24.99
N ALA A 577 9.51 11.49 -25.02
CA ALA A 577 8.65 11.95 -23.93
C ALA A 577 8.94 11.20 -22.61
N ILE A 578 9.11 9.89 -22.65
CA ILE A 578 9.53 9.09 -21.48
C ILE A 578 10.83 9.64 -20.91
N TYR A 579 11.87 9.81 -21.73
CA TYR A 579 13.15 10.29 -21.22
C TYR A 579 13.18 11.77 -20.83
N THR A 580 12.26 12.58 -21.36
CA THR A 580 12.08 13.96 -20.91
C THR A 580 11.43 14.00 -19.54
N ARG A 581 10.47 13.10 -19.28
CA ARG A 581 9.82 12.98 -17.98
C ARG A 581 10.73 12.35 -16.94
N PHE A 582 11.43 11.27 -17.31
CA PHE A 582 12.27 10.46 -16.43
C PHE A 582 13.73 10.43 -16.94
N PRO A 583 14.48 11.55 -16.78
CA PRO A 583 15.84 11.65 -17.29
C PRO A 583 16.80 10.61 -16.67
N GLU A 584 16.52 10.13 -15.45
CA GLU A 584 17.26 9.09 -14.75
C GLU A 584 17.25 7.73 -15.44
N LEU A 585 16.35 7.51 -16.41
CA LEU A 585 16.26 6.28 -17.21
C LEU A 585 17.21 6.30 -18.42
N ARG A 586 17.79 7.46 -18.77
CA ARG A 586 18.87 7.56 -19.75
C ARG A 586 20.18 7.05 -19.14
N HIS A 587 20.27 5.75 -18.87
CA HIS A 587 21.57 5.15 -18.60
C HIS A 587 22.34 5.10 -19.92
N GLU A 588 23.17 6.11 -20.16
CA GLU A 588 24.21 6.01 -21.17
C GLU A 588 25.08 4.80 -20.82
N ALA A 589 25.25 3.88 -21.77
CA ALA A 589 26.26 2.85 -21.66
C ALA A 589 27.62 3.57 -21.47
N LYS A 590 28.14 3.55 -20.25
CA LYS A 590 29.52 3.96 -19.98
C LYS A 590 30.49 2.92 -20.49
#